data_AF-A0ABD4JT78-F1
#
_entry.id   AF-A0ABD4JT78-F1
#
_cell.length_a   1.000
_cell.length_b   1.000
_cell.length_c   1.000
_cell.angle_alpha   90.00
_cell.angle_beta   90.00
_cell.angle_gamma   90.00
#
_symmetry.space_group_name_H-M   'P 1'
#
loop_
_entity.id
_entity.type
_entity.pdbx_description
1 polymer ?
#
loop_
_entity_poly.entity_id
_entity_poly.type
_entity_poly.pdbx_seq_one_letter_code
_entity_poly.pdbx_strand_id
1 'polypeptide(L)' 'MADLQHTQTRPEFTWRFLSASERYPNAKPLVIYLNASSEQEARDSMPGVNLIFAARLPFHAFQAMEVRHA' A
#
# COMPACT_ATOMS: atom_id res chain seq x y z
N MET A 1 -4.83 5.76 31.62
CA MET A 1 -5.77 5.36 30.54
C MET A 1 -5.06 5.73 29.26
N ALA A 2 -4.79 4.78 28.38
CA ALA A 2 -4.16 5.08 27.10
C ALA A 2 -5.25 5.67 26.21
N ASP A 3 -5.22 6.99 26.06
CA ASP A 3 -5.95 7.68 25.03
C ASP A 3 -5.66 6.95 23.72
N LEU A 4 -6.70 6.30 23.19
CA LEU A 4 -6.78 5.92 21.79
C LEU A 4 -6.75 7.24 21.01
N GLN A 5 -5.55 7.81 20.88
CA GLN A 5 -5.24 8.77 19.84
C GLN A 5 -5.45 7.98 18.56
N HIS A 6 -6.68 8.05 18.09
CA HIS A 6 -7.00 7.86 16.70
C HIS A 6 -6.27 9.00 15.98
N THR A 7 -4.96 8.83 15.81
CA THR A 7 -4.12 9.58 14.89
C THR A 7 -4.62 9.15 13.52
N GLN A 8 -5.82 9.59 13.15
CA GLN A 8 -6.26 9.57 11.76
C GLN A 8 -5.48 10.68 11.08
N THR A 9 -4.18 10.44 10.98
CA THR A 9 -3.24 11.10 10.12
C THR A 9 -3.87 10.94 8.74
N ARG A 10 -4.52 12.00 8.25
CA ARG A 10 -5.07 12.02 6.90
C ARG A 10 -3.93 11.54 5.99
N PRO A 11 -4.06 10.42 5.27
CA PRO A 11 -2.95 9.88 4.53
C PRO A 11 -2.50 10.93 3.50
N GLU A 12 -1.28 11.44 3.66
CA GLU A 12 -0.70 12.48 2.78
C GLU A 12 0.06 11.88 1.60
N PHE A 13 0.27 10.57 1.62
CA PHE A 13 0.99 9.84 0.58
C PHE A 13 0.28 8.55 0.18
N THR A 14 0.47 8.18 -1.08
CA THR A 14 0.12 6.87 -1.60
C THR A 14 1.40 6.06 -1.74
N TRP A 15 1.51 4.99 -0.97
CA TRP A 15 2.61 4.05 -1.00
C TRP A 15 2.36 2.97 -2.04
N ARG A 16 3.29 2.82 -2.98
CA ARG A 16 3.28 1.78 -3.99
C ARG A 16 4.20 0.65 -3.56
N PHE A 17 3.63 -0.54 -3.47
CA PHE A 17 4.36 -1.78 -3.20
C PHE A 17 4.23 -2.75 -4.37
N LEU A 18 5.22 -3.62 -4.50
CA LEU A 18 5.15 -4.82 -5.31
C LEU A 18 4.98 -5.99 -4.35
N SER A 19 3.87 -6.71 -4.45
CA SER A 19 3.74 -7.99 -3.75
C SER A 19 4.51 -9.05 -4.52
N ALA A 20 5.60 -9.52 -3.95
CA ALA A 20 6.28 -10.72 -4.42
C ALA A 20 5.82 -11.88 -3.55
N SER A 21 5.15 -12.88 -4.14
CA SER A 21 4.83 -14.08 -3.38
C SER A 21 6.08 -14.95 -3.28
N GLU A 22 6.61 -15.12 -2.07
CA GLU A 22 7.73 -16.05 -1.85
C GLU A 22 7.33 -17.50 -2.17
N ARG A 23 6.04 -17.83 -2.03
CA ARG A 23 5.49 -19.15 -2.38
C ARG A 23 5.38 -19.38 -3.89
N TYR A 24 5.32 -18.31 -4.68
CA TYR A 24 5.20 -18.37 -6.13
C TYR A 24 6.14 -17.36 -6.79
N PRO A 25 7.46 -17.65 -6.86
CA PRO A 25 8.45 -16.73 -7.44
C PRO A 25 8.23 -16.45 -8.93
N ASN A 26 7.54 -17.35 -9.65
CA ASN A 26 7.15 -17.15 -11.06
C ASN A 26 5.80 -16.46 -11.23
N ALA A 27 5.06 -16.18 -10.15
CA ALA A 27 3.82 -15.41 -10.26
C ALA A 27 4.15 -13.95 -10.59
N LYS A 28 3.30 -13.33 -11.42
CA LYS A 28 3.46 -11.91 -11.76
C LYS A 28 3.34 -11.09 -10.47
N PRO A 29 4.30 -10.18 -10.19
CA PRO A 29 4.20 -9.32 -9.01
C PRO A 29 2.97 -8.41 -9.15
N LEU A 30 2.10 -8.40 -8.14
CA LEU A 30 0.98 -7.46 -8.12
C LEU A 30 1.47 -6.11 -7.61
N VAL A 31 0.99 -5.04 -8.24
CA VAL A 31 1.23 -3.68 -7.78
C VAL A 31 0.11 -3.31 -6.81
N ILE A 32 0.47 -2.93 -5.60
CA ILE A 32 -0.46 -2.55 -4.53
C ILE A 32 -0.24 -1.08 -4.21
N TYR A 33 -1.34 -0.34 -4.06
CA TYR A 33 -1.33 1.06 -3.65
C TYR A 33 -2.03 1.18 -2.31
N LEU A 34 -1.36 1.78 -1.32
CA LEU A 34 -1.88 1.96 0.02
C LEU A 34 -1.77 3.42 0.43
N ASN A 35 -2.86 3.97 0.94
CA ASN A 35 -2.88 5.33 1.46
C ASN A 35 -2.50 5.27 2.93
N ALA A 36 -1.34 5.79 3.27
CA ALA A 36 -0.84 5.79 4.64
C ALA A 36 0.08 6.98 4.85
N SER A 37 0.23 7.41 6.09
CA SER A 37 1.14 8.51 6.41
C SER A 37 2.60 8.06 6.48
N SER A 38 2.82 6.77 6.76
CA SER A 38 4.14 6.15 6.86
C SER A 38 4.21 4.81 6.14
N GLU A 39 5.40 4.41 5.69
CA GLU A 39 5.64 3.11 5.06
C GLU A 39 5.24 1.95 5.98
N GLN A 40 5.54 2.08 7.28
CA GLN A 40 5.23 1.06 8.28
C GLN A 40 3.72 0.88 8.47
N GLU A 41 2.94 1.96 8.47
CA GLU A 41 1.47 1.93 8.56
C GLU A 41 0.85 1.29 7.29
N ALA A 42 1.46 1.55 6.14
CA ALA A 42 1.09 0.87 4.90
C ALA A 42 1.39 -0.63 4.97
N ARG A 43 2.55 -1.05 5.52
CA ARG A 43 2.86 -2.47 5.72
C ARG A 43 1.95 -3.14 6.75
N ASP A 44 1.63 -2.43 7.83
CA ASP A 44 0.74 -2.92 8.88
C ASP A 44 -0.69 -3.15 8.37
N SER A 45 -1.11 -2.42 7.34
CA SER A 45 -2.39 -2.64 6.65
C SER A 45 -2.47 -3.97 5.90
N MET A 46 -1.34 -4.61 5.57
CA MET A 46 -1.30 -5.92 4.89
C MET A 46 -0.28 -6.86 5.56
N PRO A 47 -0.58 -7.34 6.78
CA PRO A 47 0.31 -8.25 7.48
C PRO A 47 0.33 -9.61 6.76
N GLY A 48 1.53 -10.18 6.61
CA GLY A 48 1.73 -11.50 6.00
C GLY A 48 1.89 -11.50 4.47
N VAL A 49 1.82 -10.34 3.81
CA VAL A 49 2.22 -10.18 2.41
C VAL A 49 3.64 -9.62 2.36
N ASN A 50 4.52 -10.22 1.56
CA ASN A 50 5.84 -9.66 1.33
C ASN A 50 5.75 -8.45 0.38
N LEU A 51 5.65 -7.26 0.97
CA LEU A 51 5.53 -5.98 0.29
C LEU A 51 6.90 -5.36 0.06
N ILE A 52 7.33 -5.34 -1.20
CA ILE A 52 8.55 -4.66 -1.63
C ILE A 52 8.21 -3.21 -1.93
N PHE A 53 8.85 -2.27 -1.24
CA PHE A 53 8.66 -0.84 -1.51
C PHE A 53 9.13 -0.50 -2.92
N ALA A 54 8.26 0.17 -3.68
CA ALA A 54 8.56 0.57 -5.05
C ALA A 54 8.58 2.09 -5.23
N ALA A 55 7.62 2.82 -4.64
CA ALA A 55 7.58 4.28 -4.70
C ALA A 55 6.68 4.89 -3.62
N ARG A 56 6.99 6.13 -3.23
CA ARG A 56 6.08 7.00 -2.48
C ARG A 56 5.54 8.07 -3.43
N LEU A 57 4.23 8.05 -3.65
CA LEU A 57 3.53 8.98 -4.52
C LEU A 57 2.86 10.07 -3.66
N PRO A 58 2.72 11.31 -4.18
CA PRO A 58 1.86 12.30 -3.55
C PRO A 58 0.45 11.71 -3.40
N PHE A 59 -0.26 12.03 -2.32
CA PHE A 59 -1.65 11.62 -2.16
C PHE A 59 -2.52 12.24 -3.25
N HIS A 60 -2.63 11.49 -4.33
CA HIS A 60 -3.78 11.56 -5.19
C HIS A 60 -4.64 10.41 -4.73
N ALA A 61 -5.86 10.72 -4.27
CA ALA A 61 -6.91 9.72 -4.14
C ALA A 61 -6.97 9.03 -5.50
N PHE A 62 -6.31 7.89 -5.61
CA PHE A 62 -6.08 7.19 -6.86
C PHE A 62 -7.48 6.87 -7.38
N GLN A 63 -7.98 7.66 -8.33
CA GLN A 63 -9.09 7.25 -9.16
C GLN A 63 -8.57 5.97 -9.77
N ALA A 64 -9.12 4.83 -9.32
CA ALA A 64 -8.87 3.56 -9.96
C ALA A 64 -9.20 3.77 -11.43
N MET A 65 -8.18 4.03 -12.24
CA MET A 65 -8.32 4.07 -13.67
C MET A 65 -8.53 2.62 -14.03
N GLU A 66 -9.80 2.23 -14.07
CA GLU A 66 -10.25 0.95 -14.60
C GLU A 66 -9.51 0.76 -15.93
N VAL A 67 -8.50 -0.11 -15.93
CA VAL A 67 -7.90 -0.56 -17.17
C VAL A 67 -8.97 -1.43 -17.81
N ARG A 68 -9.82 -0.79 -18.60
CA ARG A 68 -10.73 -1.46 -19.52
C ARG A 68 -9.85 -2.27 -20.46
N HIS A 69 -9.73 -3.55 -20.19
CA HIS A 69 -9.27 -4.50 -21.21
C HIS A 69 -10.31 -4.45 -22.33
N ALA A 70 -9.90 -3.92 -23.49
CA ALA A 70 -10.66 -3.97 -24.73
C ALA A 70 -10.66 -5.40 -25.31
#